data_AF-A0A969EY94-F1
#
_entry.id   AF-A0A969EY94-F1
#
_cell.length_a   1.000
_cell.length_b   1.000
_cell.length_c   1.000
_cell.angle_alpha   90.00
_cell.angle_beta   90.00
_cell.angle_gamma   90.00
#
_symmetry.space_group_name_H-M   'P 1'
#
loop_
_entity.id
_entity.type
_entity.pdbx_description
1 polymer ?
#
loop_
_entity_poly.entity_id
_entity_poly.type
_entity_poly.pdbx_seq_one_letter_code
_entity_poly.pdbx_strand_id
1 'polypeptide(L)' 'MGQVASRPAKVLVDAPVDRFVPQRDLWVQLRNTPAKYAHDQALLVCELDADEWMAWVPGFGELCVNRSQFHRIGEAE' A
#
# COMPACT_ATOMS: atom_id res chain seq x y z
N MET A 1 17.46 -24.20 -47.23
CA MET A 1 17.66 -22.97 -46.44
C MET A 1 16.47 -22.86 -45.50
N GLY A 2 16.66 -23.15 -44.21
CA GLY A 2 15.58 -23.39 -43.26
C GLY A 2 14.99 -22.09 -42.69
N GLN A 3 13.67 -21.98 -42.71
CA GLN A 3 12.95 -20.87 -42.10
C GLN A 3 12.64 -21.20 -40.64
N VAL A 4 13.31 -20.51 -39.72
CA VAL A 4 13.03 -20.61 -38.29
C VAL A 4 11.72 -19.87 -37.98
N ALA A 5 10.68 -20.61 -37.67
CA ALA A 5 9.43 -20.06 -37.14
C ALA A 5 9.66 -19.64 -35.68
N SER A 6 9.87 -18.34 -35.45
CA SER A 6 9.92 -17.79 -34.10
C SER A 6 8.54 -17.89 -33.45
N ARG A 7 8.44 -18.72 -32.42
CA ARG A 7 7.26 -18.90 -31.57
C ARG A 7 6.90 -17.56 -30.92
N PRO A 8 5.61 -17.17 -30.82
CA PRO A 8 5.23 -16.08 -29.93
C PRO A 8 5.47 -16.51 -28.49
N ALA A 9 6.27 -15.74 -27.76
CA ALA A 9 6.48 -15.94 -26.33
C ALA A 9 5.14 -15.78 -25.60
N LYS A 10 4.82 -16.79 -24.79
CA LYS A 10 3.62 -16.91 -23.99
C LYS A 10 3.54 -15.70 -23.04
N VAL A 11 2.42 -14.98 -23.08
CA VAL A 11 2.10 -13.87 -22.18
C VAL A 11 2.27 -14.30 -20.73
N LEU A 12 3.18 -13.64 -20.01
CA LEU A 12 3.19 -13.61 -18.55
C LEU A 12 2.36 -12.39 -18.16
N VAL A 13 1.12 -12.67 -17.80
CA VAL A 13 0.20 -11.74 -17.18
C VAL A 13 0.78 -11.31 -15.83
N ASP A 14 1.40 -10.14 -15.76
CA ASP A 14 1.40 -9.40 -14.49
C ASP A 14 0.16 -8.51 -14.55
N ALA A 15 -1.00 -9.12 -14.24
CA ALA A 15 -2.18 -8.33 -13.92
C ALA A 15 -1.75 -7.31 -12.86
N PRO A 16 -2.17 -6.03 -12.94
CA PRO A 16 -1.84 -5.09 -11.87
C PRO A 16 -2.43 -5.67 -10.59
N VAL A 17 -1.60 -6.26 -9.75
CA VAL A 17 -1.90 -6.53 -8.34
C VAL A 17 -2.52 -5.24 -7.87
N ASP A 18 -3.80 -5.26 -7.51
CA ASP A 18 -4.63 -4.11 -7.15
C ASP A 18 -3.78 -3.14 -6.33
N ARG A 19 -3.12 -2.20 -7.03
CA ARG A 19 -1.95 -1.54 -6.47
C ARG A 19 -2.53 -0.42 -5.67
N PHE A 20 -2.93 -0.75 -4.44
CA PHE A 20 -3.48 0.19 -3.50
C PHE A 20 -2.62 1.45 -3.53
N VAL A 21 -3.15 2.54 -4.10
CA VAL A 21 -2.46 3.82 -4.19
C VAL A 21 -2.85 4.62 -2.94
N PRO A 22 -1.91 4.85 -2.00
CA PRO A 22 -2.17 5.72 -0.87
C PRO A 22 -2.51 7.12 -1.37
N GLN A 23 -3.51 7.73 -0.73
CA GLN A 23 -3.94 9.09 -1.00
C GLN A 23 -4.07 9.83 0.33
N ARG A 24 -3.99 11.16 0.27
CA ARG A 24 -4.29 11.99 1.43
C ARG A 24 -5.74 11.79 1.86
N ASP A 25 -6.00 11.98 3.14
CA ASP A 25 -7.32 11.89 3.78
C ASP A 25 -7.90 10.46 3.72
N LEU A 26 -7.04 9.46 3.52
CA LEU A 26 -7.42 8.06 3.45
C LEU A 26 -7.08 7.34 4.76
N TRP A 27 -8.07 6.63 5.30
CA TRP A 27 -7.86 5.71 6.41
C TRP A 27 -7.24 4.40 5.93
N VAL A 28 -6.15 4.01 6.57
CA VAL A 28 -5.41 2.79 6.30
C VAL A 28 -5.23 1.98 7.57
N GLN A 29 -5.10 0.67 7.39
CA GLN A 29 -4.83 -0.27 8.46
C GLN A 29 -3.32 -0.49 8.57
N LEU A 30 -2.72 -0.08 9.69
CA LEU A 30 -1.33 -0.39 10.03
C LEU A 30 -1.21 -1.90 10.28
N ARG A 31 -0.12 -2.49 9.80
CA ARG A 31 0.21 -3.90 10.04
C ARG A 31 0.67 -4.15 11.47
N ASN A 32 1.28 -3.13 12.07
CA ASN A 32 1.78 -3.17 13.44
C ASN A 32 1.33 -1.90 14.17
N THR A 33 0.73 -2.09 15.34
CA THR A 33 0.34 -0.98 16.21
C THR A 33 1.59 -0.32 16.80
N PRO A 34 1.72 1.03 16.74
CA PRO A 34 2.91 1.71 17.22
C PRO A 34 3.05 1.70 18.74
N ALA A 35 1.95 1.55 19.48
CA ALA A 35 1.94 1.49 20.93
C ALA A 35 0.76 0.65 21.46
N LYS A 36 0.85 0.18 22.72
CA LYS A 36 -0.17 -0.69 23.34
C LYS A 36 -1.59 -0.11 23.36
N TYR A 37 -1.72 1.21 23.41
CA TYR A 37 -3.01 1.92 23.49
C TYR A 37 -3.32 2.71 22.22
N ALA A 38 -2.46 2.61 21.20
CA ALA A 38 -2.70 3.25 19.92
C ALA A 38 -3.67 2.42 19.11
N HIS A 39 -4.44 3.09 18.25
CA HIS A 39 -5.22 2.37 17.25
C HIS A 39 -4.30 1.80 16.16
N ASP A 40 -4.72 0.67 15.61
CA ASP A 40 -4.11 0.04 14.46
C ASP A 40 -4.51 0.71 13.13
N GLN A 41 -5.45 1.65 13.15
CA GLN A 41 -5.83 2.47 12.00
C GLN A 41 -5.16 3.83 12.02
N ALA A 42 -4.78 4.32 10.84
CA ALA A 42 -4.13 5.61 10.66
C ALA A 42 -4.74 6.38 9.47
N LEU A 43 -4.84 7.69 9.59
CA LEU A 43 -5.24 8.59 8.51
C LEU A 43 -4.00 9.10 7.78
N LEU A 44 -3.89 8.88 6.48
CA LEU A 44 -2.81 9.43 5.67
C LEU A 44 -2.99 10.96 5.51
N VAL A 45 -2.04 11.75 6.01
CA VAL A 45 -2.10 13.23 6.03
C VAL A 45 -1.32 13.85 4.88
N CYS A 46 -0.18 13.28 4.51
CA CYS A 46 0.57 13.68 3.32
C CYS A 46 1.61 12.63 2.93
N GLU A 47 1.97 12.62 1.64
CA GLU A 47 3.13 11.90 1.14
C GLU A 47 4.38 12.72 1.49
N LEU A 48 5.35 12.07 2.13
CA LEU A 48 6.65 12.65 2.43
C LEU A 48 7.65 12.31 1.31
N ASP A 49 7.63 11.04 0.89
CA ASP A 49 8.43 10.48 -0.20
C ASP A 49 7.64 9.37 -0.91
N ALA A 50 8.16 8.86 -2.04
CA ALA A 50 7.45 7.90 -2.92
C ALA A 50 6.86 6.65 -2.21
N ASP A 51 7.45 6.23 -1.10
CA ASP A 51 6.99 5.12 -0.27
C ASP A 51 6.81 5.49 1.21
N GLU A 52 6.92 6.78 1.58
CA GLU A 52 6.76 7.24 2.97
C GLU A 52 5.64 8.26 3.09
N TRP A 53 4.80 8.03 4.10
CA TRP A 53 3.62 8.83 4.35
C TRP A 53 3.61 9.28 5.80
N MET A 54 3.22 10.52 6.01
CA MET A 54 2.81 10.99 7.32
C MET A 54 1.39 10.51 7.57
N ALA A 55 1.21 9.73 8.62
CA ALA A 55 -0.10 9.25 9.04
C ALA A 55 -0.42 9.72 10.45
N TRP A 56 -1.68 9.97 10.72
CA TRP A 56 -2.19 10.30 12.04
C TRP A 56 -2.93 9.11 12.63
N VAL A 57 -2.50 8.67 13.81
CA VAL A 57 -3.04 7.51 14.52
C VAL A 57 -3.79 8.00 15.76
N PRO A 58 -5.08 7.69 15.91
CA PRO A 58 -5.82 7.97 17.14
C PRO A 58 -5.13 7.34 18.35
N GLY A 59 -4.94 8.11 19.43
CA GLY A 59 -4.28 7.66 20.66
C GLY A 59 -2.75 7.64 20.60
N PHE A 60 -2.12 7.99 19.47
CA PHE A 60 -0.67 8.11 19.34
C PHE A 60 -0.25 9.48 18.80
N GLY A 61 -0.96 10.03 17.82
CA GLY A 61 -0.60 11.27 17.13
C GLY A 61 -0.02 10.99 15.74
N GLU A 62 0.93 11.81 15.30
CA GLU A 62 1.54 11.71 13.98
C GLU A 62 2.68 10.67 13.95
N LEU A 63 2.75 9.90 12.87
CA LEU A 63 3.71 8.84 12.66
C LEU A 63 4.10 8.74 11.18
N CYS A 64 5.38 8.66 10.89
CA CYS A 64 5.86 8.33 9.55
C CYS A 64 5.74 6.81 9.32
N VAL A 65 5.04 6.43 8.26
CA VAL A 65 4.79 5.04 7.89
C VAL A 65 5.22 4.79 6.45
N ASN A 66 5.91 3.67 6.22
CA ASN A 66 6.23 3.23 4.87
C ASN A 66 5.01 2.51 4.25
N ARG A 67 4.84 2.59 2.93
CA ARG A 67 3.79 1.91 2.17
C ARG A 67 3.67 0.41 2.49
N SER A 68 4.78 -0.24 2.84
CA SER A 68 4.81 -1.65 3.24
C SER A 68 4.24 -1.93 4.62
N GLN A 69 4.06 -0.90 5.46
CA GLN A 69 3.61 -1.01 6.85
C GLN A 69 2.10 -0.85 7.02
N PHE A 70 1.37 -0.54 5.95
CA PHE A 70 -0.08 -0.39 5.99
C PHE A 70 -0.75 -0.98 4.75
N HIS A 71 -2.08 -1.08 4.79
CA HIS A 71 -2.91 -1.53 3.69
C HIS A 71 -4.26 -0.83 3.69
N ARG A 72 -4.97 -0.87 2.56
CA ARG A 72 -6.33 -0.33 2.47
C ARG A 72 -7.24 -1.08 3.44
N ILE A 73 -8.05 -0.34 4.19
CA ILE A 73 -9.17 -0.94 4.91
C ILE A 73 -10.14 -1.45 3.82
N GLY A 74 -10.30 -2.76 3.71
CA GLY A 74 -11.40 -3.33 2.94
C GLY A 74 -12.68 -3.04 3.71
N GLU A 75 -13.70 -2.48 3.06
CA GLU A 75 -15.02 -2.37 3.66
C GLU A 75 -15.46 -3.78 4.08
N ALA A 76 -15.48 -4.03 5.38
CA ALA A 76 -16.16 -5.18 5.94
C ALA A 76 -17.65 -4.81 5.95
N GLU A 77 -18.40 -5.36 4.98
CA GLU A 77 -19.86 -5.47 5.06
C GLU A 77 -20.29 -6.21 6.34
#